data_AF-A0A6B9YBI6-F1
#
_entry.id   AF-A0A6B9YBI6-F1
#
_cell.length_a   1.000
_cell.length_b   1.000
_cell.length_c   1.000
_cell.angle_alpha   90.00
_cell.angle_beta   90.00
_cell.angle_gamma   90.00
#
_symmetry.space_group_name_H-M   'P 1'
#
loop_
_entity.id
_entity.type
_entity.pdbx_description
1 polymer ?
#
loop_
_entity_poly.entity_id
_entity_poly.type
_entity_poly.pdbx_seq_one_letter_code
_entity_poly.pdbx_strand_id
1 'polypeptide(L)'
;MRVVDFDYTSEPANDPDGKIILTTFTYAGDSSNLLLNTKYGNVSYANEKSSKTVTLENGMEANVSESSVRWENENGHHHELSLIEPPDETGSDVTRDDLIEIANSME
;
A
#
# COMPACT_ATOMS: atom_id res chain seq x y z
N MET A 1 -7.31 -5.43 -20.07
CA MET A 1 -8.39 -4.50 -19.65
C MET A 1 -7.84 -3.79 -18.45
N ARG A 2 -7.87 -2.45 -18.43
CA ARG A 2 -7.30 -1.68 -17.32
C ARG A 2 -8.42 -1.27 -16.39
N VAL A 3 -8.26 -1.57 -15.11
CA VAL A 3 -9.20 -1.18 -14.05
C VAL A 3 -8.46 -0.24 -13.10
N VAL A 4 -9.12 0.87 -12.81
CA VAL A 4 -8.71 1.80 -11.76
C VAL A 4 -9.92 1.94 -10.86
N ASP A 5 -9.74 1.62 -9.58
CA ASP A 5 -10.82 1.57 -8.62
C ASP A 5 -10.42 2.21 -7.29
N PHE A 6 -11.39 2.82 -6.63
CA PHE A 6 -11.21 3.54 -5.37
C PHE A 6 -12.35 3.20 -4.43
N ASP A 7 -11.99 2.66 -3.28
CA ASP A 7 -12.92 2.23 -2.23
C ASP A 7 -12.54 2.82 -0.87
N TYR A 8 -13.51 2.81 0.04
CA TYR A 8 -13.29 3.18 1.43
C TYR A 8 -14.17 2.38 2.39
N THR A 9 -13.70 2.26 3.63
CA THR A 9 -14.47 1.74 4.76
C THR A 9 -14.64 2.83 5.81
N SER A 10 -15.85 2.97 6.34
CA SER A 10 -16.21 3.91 7.41
C SER A 10 -16.53 3.20 8.74
N GLU A 11 -16.47 3.95 9.84
CA GLU A 11 -17.03 3.59 11.14
C GLU A 11 -18.11 4.62 11.54
N PRO A 12 -19.38 4.21 11.72
CA PRO A 12 -19.91 2.86 11.52
C PRO A 12 -19.91 2.43 10.05
N ALA A 13 -19.97 1.11 9.80
CA ALA A 13 -19.87 0.56 8.46
C ALA A 13 -20.99 1.07 7.53
N ASN A 14 -20.61 1.47 6.30
CA ASN A 14 -21.50 2.02 5.27
C ASN A 14 -22.22 3.31 5.66
N ASP A 15 -21.67 4.06 6.62
CA ASP A 15 -22.18 5.37 6.99
C ASP A 15 -21.45 6.46 6.18
N PRO A 16 -22.15 7.19 5.29
CA PRO A 16 -21.53 8.25 4.48
C PRO A 16 -21.02 9.43 5.32
N ASP A 17 -21.55 9.62 6.54
CA ASP A 17 -21.08 10.63 7.50
C ASP A 17 -20.13 10.02 8.55
N GLY A 18 -19.91 8.71 8.49
CA GLY A 18 -19.00 7.98 9.37
C GLY A 18 -17.54 8.33 9.13
N LYS A 19 -16.69 8.09 10.14
CA LYS A 19 -15.25 8.34 10.01
C LYS A 19 -14.63 7.30 9.07
N ILE A 20 -13.94 7.74 8.03
CA ILE A 20 -13.16 6.84 7.16
C ILE A 20 -12.01 6.23 7.97
N ILE A 21 -11.90 4.91 7.93
CA ILE A 21 -10.88 4.13 8.64
C ILE A 21 -9.90 3.40 7.71
N LEU A 22 -10.29 3.21 6.44
CA LEU A 22 -9.46 2.62 5.39
C LEU A 22 -9.86 3.24 4.05
N THR A 23 -8.88 3.60 3.24
CA THR A 23 -9.06 3.82 1.80
C THR A 23 -8.23 2.81 1.03
N THR A 24 -8.77 2.33 -0.07
CA THR A 24 -8.13 1.37 -0.95
C THR A 24 -8.13 1.91 -2.38
N PHE A 25 -6.97 1.94 -2.99
CA PHE A 25 -6.81 2.19 -4.41
C PHE A 25 -6.32 0.90 -5.08
N THR A 26 -7.00 0.51 -6.16
CA THR A 26 -6.65 -0.68 -6.93
C THR A 26 -6.37 -0.27 -8.37
N TYR A 27 -5.19 -0.63 -8.86
CA TYR A 27 -4.86 -0.58 -10.28
C TYR A 27 -4.65 -2.01 -10.78
N ALA A 28 -5.43 -2.44 -11.75
CA ALA A 28 -5.21 -3.70 -12.44
C ALA A 28 -4.94 -3.43 -13.92
N GLY A 29 -3.69 -3.57 -14.32
CA GLY A 29 -3.19 -3.35 -15.67
C GLY A 29 -2.85 -4.64 -16.40
N ASP A 30 -2.31 -4.51 -17.60
CA ASP A 30 -1.96 -5.67 -18.42
C ASP A 30 -0.64 -6.35 -17.96
N SER A 31 0.18 -5.64 -17.17
CA SER A 31 1.51 -6.09 -16.72
C SER A 31 1.74 -5.95 -15.21
N SER A 32 0.79 -5.35 -14.49
CA SER A 32 0.91 -5.16 -13.05
C SER A 32 -0.43 -4.89 -12.39
N ASN A 33 -0.57 -5.44 -11.19
CA ASN A 33 -1.75 -5.28 -10.35
C ASN A 33 -1.28 -4.70 -9.01
N LEU A 34 -1.60 -3.44 -8.74
CA LEU A 34 -1.19 -2.70 -7.55
C LEU A 34 -2.37 -2.44 -6.64
N LEU A 35 -2.10 -2.55 -5.34
CA LEU A 35 -3.01 -2.20 -4.27
C LEU A 35 -2.33 -1.20 -3.34
N LEU A 36 -2.98 -0.07 -3.08
CA LEU A 36 -2.57 0.88 -2.05
C LEU A 36 -3.67 0.94 -0.99
N ASN A 37 -3.31 0.58 0.24
CA ASN A 37 -4.16 0.75 1.41
C ASN A 37 -3.62 1.88 2.29
N THR A 38 -4.50 2.80 2.70
CA THR A 38 -4.21 3.79 3.73
C THR A 38 -5.16 3.58 4.91
N LYS A 39 -4.61 3.27 6.08
CA LYS A 39 -5.36 3.04 7.32
C LYS A 39 -5.23 4.22 8.26
N TYR A 40 -6.37 4.66 8.81
CA TYR A 40 -6.47 5.82 9.69
C TYR A 40 -6.70 5.36 11.14
N GLY A 41 -5.61 5.18 11.90
CA GLY A 41 -5.62 4.71 13.28
C GLY A 41 -4.63 3.56 13.52
N ASN A 42 -4.60 3.02 14.73
CA ASN A 42 -3.61 2.00 15.11
C ASN A 42 -3.73 0.73 14.26
N VAL A 43 -2.62 0.34 13.64
CA VAL A 43 -2.51 -0.92 12.88
C VAL A 43 -1.62 -1.92 13.61
N SER A 44 -2.04 -3.19 13.60
CA SER A 44 -1.19 -4.32 13.95
C SER A 44 -0.99 -5.22 12.74
N TYR A 45 0.23 -5.70 12.54
CA TYR A 45 0.58 -6.59 11.44
C TYR A 45 0.69 -8.03 11.97
N ALA A 46 -0.23 -8.89 11.56
CA ALA A 46 -0.13 -10.31 11.85
C ALA A 46 0.96 -10.96 10.99
N ASN A 47 1.74 -11.87 11.57
CA ASN A 47 2.77 -12.65 10.87
C ASN A 47 3.83 -11.81 10.15
N GLU A 48 4.27 -10.71 10.77
CA GLU A 48 5.38 -9.90 10.25
C GLU A 48 6.65 -10.77 10.17
N LYS A 49 7.00 -11.21 8.95
CA LYS A 49 8.32 -11.78 8.68
C LYS A 49 9.34 -10.65 8.65
N SER A 50 10.58 -10.94 9.05
CA SER A 50 11.69 -9.99 9.02
C SER A 50 11.77 -9.30 7.66
N SER A 51 11.42 -8.02 7.64
CA SER A 51 11.43 -7.15 6.47
C SER A 51 12.73 -6.34 6.48
N LYS A 52 13.16 -5.87 5.31
CA LYS A 52 14.28 -4.93 5.21
C LYS A 52 13.70 -3.53 5.36
N THR A 53 14.18 -2.77 6.34
CA THR A 53 13.85 -1.35 6.47
C THR A 53 14.69 -0.54 5.48
N VAL A 54 14.05 0.43 4.82
CA VAL A 54 14.69 1.44 3.96
C VAL A 54 14.22 2.82 4.40
N THR A 55 15.02 3.84 4.12
CA THR A 55 14.63 5.23 4.33
C THR A 55 14.12 5.79 3.01
N LEU A 56 12.88 6.27 3.01
CA LEU A 56 12.27 6.99 1.88
C LEU A 56 12.94 8.36 1.69
N GLU A 57 12.75 9.01 0.55
CA GLU A 57 13.40 10.29 0.21
C GLU A 57 13.01 11.42 1.18
N ASN A 58 11.81 11.36 1.74
CA ASN A 58 11.33 12.26 2.79
C ASN A 58 11.84 11.93 4.20
N GLY A 59 12.72 10.93 4.34
CA GLY A 59 13.33 10.54 5.61
C GLY A 59 12.51 9.55 6.44
N MET A 60 11.31 9.17 6.00
CA MET A 60 10.49 8.18 6.71
C MET A 60 11.06 6.77 6.57
N GLU A 61 10.89 5.95 7.59
CA GLU A 61 11.26 4.53 7.52
C GLU A 61 10.13 3.72 6.90
N ALA A 62 10.48 2.94 5.87
CA ALA A 62 9.58 2.00 5.21
C ALA A 62 10.06 0.57 5.42
N ASN A 63 9.14 -0.30 5.80
CA ASN A 63 9.35 -1.73 5.88
C ASN A 63 9.02 -2.37 4.54
N VAL A 64 9.98 -3.12 3.98
CA VAL A 64 9.85 -3.67 2.64
C VAL A 64 9.95 -5.19 2.66
N SER A 65 8.97 -5.82 2.02
CA SER A 65 8.91 -7.25 1.76
C SER A 65 9.20 -7.54 0.27
N GLU A 66 8.99 -8.78 -0.17
CA GLU A 66 9.14 -9.14 -1.58
C GLU A 66 8.09 -8.47 -2.48
N SER A 67 6.89 -8.21 -1.96
CA SER A 67 5.76 -7.72 -2.75
C SER A 67 5.06 -6.49 -2.15
N SER A 68 5.64 -5.87 -1.12
CA SER A 68 5.03 -4.70 -0.48
C SER A 68 6.02 -3.72 0.12
N VAL A 69 5.65 -2.45 0.13
CA VAL A 69 6.29 -1.36 0.87
C VAL A 69 5.27 -0.78 1.85
N ARG A 70 5.65 -0.67 3.12
CA ARG A 70 4.80 -0.16 4.21
C ARG A 70 5.49 0.96 4.94
N TRP A 71 4.79 2.07 5.18
CA TRP A 71 5.32 3.21 5.94
C TRP A 71 4.20 3.89 6.72
N GLU A 72 4.58 4.71 7.69
CA GLU A 72 3.67 5.57 8.44
C GLU A 72 4.08 7.01 8.19
N ASN A 73 3.11 7.86 7.84
CA ASN A 73 3.39 9.28 7.63
C ASN A 73 3.34 10.10 8.92
N GLU A 74 3.75 11.37 8.85
CA GLU A 74 3.81 12.27 10.01
C GLU A 74 2.45 12.45 10.73
N ASN A 75 1.34 12.18 10.04
CA ASN A 75 -0.01 12.23 10.60
C ASN A 75 -0.43 10.93 11.31
N GLY A 76 0.44 9.90 11.35
CA GLY A 76 0.14 8.58 11.90
C GLY A 76 -0.75 7.73 11.00
N HIS A 77 -0.84 8.05 9.69
CA HIS A 77 -1.56 7.21 8.74
C HIS A 77 -0.63 6.13 8.21
N HIS A 78 -1.09 4.88 8.25
CA HIS A 78 -0.31 3.74 7.78
C HIS A 78 -0.64 3.45 6.32
N HIS A 79 0.40 3.40 5.49
CA HIS A 79 0.31 3.09 4.08
C HIS A 79 0.90 1.71 3.80
N GLU A 80 0.25 0.97 2.91
CA GLU A 80 0.75 -0.28 2.36
C GLU A 80 0.52 -0.28 0.85
N LEU A 81 1.61 -0.19 0.10
CA LEU A 81 1.62 -0.40 -1.34
C LEU A 81 2.08 -1.84 -1.61
N SER A 82 1.29 -2.61 -2.34
CA SER A 82 1.59 -4.00 -2.63
C SER A 82 1.23 -4.42 -4.05
N LEU A 83 1.89 -5.48 -4.52
CA LEU A 83 1.48 -6.23 -5.69
C LEU A 83 0.36 -7.19 -5.28
N ILE A 84 -0.76 -7.18 -6.02
CA ILE A 84 -1.91 -8.07 -5.77
C ILE A 84 -1.51 -9.54 -6.01
N GLU A 85 -0.62 -9.76 -6.97
CA GLU A 85 -0.12 -11.07 -7.33
C GLU A 85 1.41 -11.07 -7.25
N PRO A 86 2.05 -12.19 -6.84
CA PRO A 86 3.50 -12.27 -6.79
C PRO A 86 4.13 -12.01 -8.17
N PRO A 87 5.31 -11.37 -8.24
CA PRO A 87 6.02 -11.15 -9.51
C PRO A 87 6.25 -12.45 -10.30
N ASP A 88 6.54 -13.54 -9.58
CA ASP A 88 6.87 -14.85 -10.13
C ASP A 88 5.68 -15.56 -10.83
N GLU A 89 4.44 -15.15 -10.54
CA GLU A 89 3.23 -15.75 -11.11
C GLU A 89 2.67 -14.98 -12.30
N THR A 90 3.04 -13.70 -12.43
CA THR A 90 2.41 -12.78 -13.39
C THR A 90 3.33 -12.33 -14.51
N GLY A 91 4.64 -12.57 -14.39
CA GLY A 91 5.62 -11.92 -15.27
C GLY A 91 5.57 -10.41 -15.14
N SER A 92 5.17 -9.90 -13.96
CA SER A 92 5.09 -8.47 -13.69
C SER A 92 6.47 -7.85 -13.81
N ASP A 93 6.55 -6.81 -14.66
CA ASP A 93 7.76 -6.00 -14.79
C ASP A 93 7.99 -5.09 -13.58
N VAL A 94 6.99 -4.96 -12.69
CA VAL A 94 7.10 -4.17 -11.47
C VAL A 94 7.90 -4.92 -10.43
N THR A 95 9.01 -4.32 -10.04
CA THR A 95 9.94 -4.78 -9.03
C THR A 95 9.65 -4.12 -7.68
N ARG A 96 10.34 -4.62 -6.65
CA ARG A 96 10.39 -3.97 -5.34
C ARG A 96 10.87 -2.52 -5.43
N ASP A 97 11.84 -2.22 -6.28
CA ASP A 97 12.42 -0.87 -6.37
C ASP A 97 11.42 0.11 -6.98
N ASP A 98 10.60 -0.35 -7.93
CA ASP A 98 9.49 0.45 -8.47
C ASP A 98 8.44 0.77 -7.40
N LEU A 99 8.16 -0.16 -6.47
CA LEU A 99 7.26 0.13 -5.34
C LEU A 99 7.84 1.21 -4.41
N ILE A 100 9.17 1.23 -4.23
CA ILE A 100 9.83 2.27 -3.43
C ILE A 100 9.77 3.62 -4.16
N GLU A 101 9.97 3.63 -5.48
CA GLU A 101 9.84 4.85 -6.30
C GLU A 101 8.42 5.42 -6.23
N ILE A 102 7.40 4.56 -6.34
CA ILE A 102 5.99 4.98 -6.18
C ILE A 102 5.76 5.54 -4.77
N ALA A 103 6.25 4.87 -3.72
CA ALA A 103 6.12 5.36 -2.35
C ALA A 103 6.80 6.73 -2.14
N ASN A 104 7.97 6.95 -2.74
CA ASN A 104 8.65 8.26 -2.72
C ASN A 104 7.87 9.34 -3.47
N SER A 105 7.06 8.99 -4.47
CA SER A 105 6.26 9.96 -5.26
C SER A 105 4.98 10.44 -4.57
N MET A 106 4.60 9.82 -3.46
CA MET A 106 3.33 10.09 -2.77
C MET A 106 3.42 11.26 -1.76
N GLU A 107 4.59 11.88 -1.62
CA GLU A 107 4.86 12.96 -0.65
C GLU A 107 5.68 14.11 -1.26
#